data_AF-A0AAP9RED6-F1
#
_entry.id   AF-A0AAP9RED6-F1
#
_cell.length_a   1.000
_cell.length_b   1.000
_cell.length_c   1.000
_cell.angle_alpha   90.00
_cell.angle_beta   90.00
_cell.angle_gamma   90.00
#
_symmetry.space_group_name_H-M   'P 1'
#
loop_
_entity.id
_entity.type
_entity.pdbx_description
1 polymer ?
#
loop_
_entity_poly.entity_id
_entity_poly.type
_entity_poly.pdbx_seq_one_letter_code
_entity_poly.pdbx_strand_id
1 'polypeptide(L)'
;MNSIKKLVIVAITVITAGLPIASYAASHETLGQSVDLQQYENNSSLQKEENENTSAKNLKGWNTTDGNKYYYTDDNKKAKGWTNIDDKWYYFDPSGKLLTGWILDDTKWYYSDSNGEKKTGWITIDNKKYYLDESGIMATGLVKDKDNTYLFNNSGDMLTGWKLLSNNKWYYFNEDGTMKTGWFISNNLKYYLKEDGSMSTGWQTIDGKDYYFNKSGALRSGWIGIGKDIFYLDNNGAKVTDKAIDGYTLDSNGKLVLPSNQTEPDIDLYFTNKNININTEECDYKSKNKGIQESVFKGIDISNHNGYVDFNAVKQAGIKAVYMKASESDYFVDQYAEENCKNAKAAGLKVGFYHYLTGTSSPEDQARLFYQCIKDKPNDLKPCVDVEVSSSTALNYTVRFINEFKKLSNMDVCIYTYTNFINNFDSSLSSYSLWEANYNDSPFSLPGNSVWNSKAGHQYTSEGYIPGIGGQLDLDVFNHDILL
;
A
#
# COMPACT_ATOMS: atom_id res chain seq x y z
N MET A 1 41.92 -7.65 49.51
CA MET A 1 40.46 -7.47 49.35
C MET A 1 40.24 -6.27 48.44
N ASN A 2 40.10 -6.54 47.15
CA ASN A 2 39.78 -5.54 46.12
C ASN A 2 38.26 -5.36 46.06
N SER A 3 37.76 -4.12 46.03
CA SER A 3 36.37 -3.82 45.69
C SER A 3 36.32 -2.99 44.41
N ILE A 4 35.86 -3.63 43.35
CA ILE A 4 35.61 -3.10 42.01
C ILE A 4 34.22 -2.46 42.01
N LYS A 5 34.12 -1.16 41.69
CA LYS A 5 32.85 -0.52 41.33
C LYS A 5 32.57 -0.80 39.86
N LYS A 6 31.44 -1.48 39.57
CA LYS A 6 30.93 -1.70 38.21
C LYS A 6 30.32 -0.40 37.67
N LEU A 7 30.81 0.06 36.53
CA LEU A 7 30.23 1.10 35.69
C LEU A 7 29.27 0.42 34.70
N VAL A 8 27.99 0.80 34.72
CA VAL A 8 27.00 0.35 33.72
C VAL A 8 26.94 1.42 32.63
N ILE A 9 27.40 1.07 31.42
CA ILE A 9 27.24 1.88 30.22
C ILE A 9 25.93 1.43 29.56
N VAL A 10 24.93 2.31 29.53
CA VAL A 10 23.75 2.15 28.68
C VAL A 10 24.04 2.88 27.38
N ALA A 11 24.19 2.12 26.30
CA ALA A 11 24.29 2.66 24.94
C ALA A 11 22.92 3.20 24.50
N ILE A 12 22.82 4.52 24.31
CA ILE A 12 21.70 5.15 23.60
C ILE A 12 22.10 5.21 22.13
N THR A 13 21.50 4.34 21.32
CA THR A 13 21.57 4.42 19.86
C THR A 13 20.70 5.58 19.41
N VAL A 14 21.34 6.66 18.94
CA VAL A 14 20.66 7.76 18.24
C VAL A 14 20.32 7.26 16.84
N ILE A 15 19.04 7.04 16.57
CA ILE A 15 18.53 6.87 15.21
C ILE A 15 18.36 8.29 14.65
N THR A 16 19.23 8.67 13.74
CA THR A 16 19.11 9.90 12.94
C THR A 16 17.97 9.71 11.93
N ALA A 17 16.81 10.33 12.18
CA ALA A 17 15.79 10.52 11.15
C ALA A 17 16.17 11.72 10.29
N GLY A 18 16.31 11.50 8.99
CA GLY A 18 16.66 12.52 8.01
C GLY A 18 15.60 13.61 7.90
N LEU A 19 16.04 14.87 7.96
CA LEU A 19 15.28 16.05 7.55
C LEU A 19 15.64 16.39 6.09
N PRO A 20 14.70 16.89 5.28
CA PRO A 20 14.98 17.26 3.90
C PRO A 20 15.75 18.59 3.85
N ILE A 21 16.86 18.59 3.11
CA ILE A 21 17.66 19.78 2.81
C ILE A 21 16.99 20.51 1.64
N ALA A 22 16.54 21.74 1.88
CA ALA A 22 16.20 22.68 0.82
C ALA A 22 17.50 23.21 0.19
N SER A 23 17.61 23.04 -1.13
CA SER A 23 18.73 23.52 -1.93
C SER A 23 18.70 25.05 -2.07
N TYR A 24 19.85 25.69 -1.85
CA TYR A 24 20.12 27.00 -2.43
C TYR A 24 21.57 27.03 -2.92
N ALA A 25 21.71 27.29 -4.21
CA ALA A 25 22.98 27.43 -4.90
C ALA A 25 23.56 28.83 -4.66
N ALA A 26 24.86 28.91 -4.34
CA ALA A 26 25.67 30.09 -4.58
C ALA A 26 27.16 29.71 -4.71
N SER A 27 27.63 29.77 -5.97
CA SER A 27 28.96 30.13 -6.47
C SER A 27 30.23 29.79 -5.65
N HIS A 28 31.09 28.99 -6.28
CA HIS A 28 32.52 28.88 -6.04
C HIS A 28 33.27 30.19 -6.31
N GLU A 29 34.20 30.53 -5.39
CA GLU A 29 35.61 30.91 -5.59
C GLU A 29 36.08 31.53 -4.25
N THR A 30 37.00 30.94 -3.50
CA THR A 30 38.44 31.15 -3.70
C THR A 30 39.26 30.23 -2.77
N LEU A 31 40.41 29.81 -3.29
CA LEU A 31 41.52 29.15 -2.58
C LEU A 31 42.20 30.14 -1.61
N GLY A 32 42.56 29.68 -0.41
CA GLY A 32 43.41 30.43 0.50
C GLY A 32 43.87 29.60 1.70
N GLN A 33 45.15 29.26 1.72
CA GLN A 33 45.84 28.45 2.71
C GLN A 33 45.88 29.07 4.12
N SER A 34 46.00 28.15 5.08
CA SER A 34 46.43 28.30 6.47
C SER A 34 47.51 29.35 6.75
N VAL A 35 47.35 30.13 7.82
CA VAL A 35 48.47 30.51 8.72
C VAL A 35 47.99 30.62 10.17
N ASP A 36 48.96 30.31 11.03
CA ASP A 36 49.01 29.97 12.44
C ASP A 36 48.73 31.10 13.45
N LEU A 37 48.52 30.66 14.69
CA LEU A 37 48.36 31.37 15.94
C LEU A 37 49.58 32.23 16.32
N GLN A 38 49.36 33.41 16.92
CA GLN A 38 49.89 33.78 18.25
C GLN A 38 49.57 35.24 18.66
N GLN A 39 49.15 35.36 19.92
CA GLN A 39 49.37 36.47 20.89
C GLN A 39 48.93 37.90 20.52
N TYR A 40 48.05 38.48 21.35
CA TYR A 40 48.44 39.44 22.40
C TYR A 40 47.21 39.77 23.26
N GLU A 41 47.28 39.43 24.55
CA GLU A 41 46.34 39.87 25.58
C GLU A 41 46.66 41.29 26.07
N ASN A 42 45.60 41.93 26.59
CA ASN A 42 45.57 42.99 27.59
C ASN A 42 46.04 44.39 27.21
N ASN A 43 45.06 45.30 27.11
CA ASN A 43 45.10 46.45 28.03
C ASN A 43 43.70 46.95 28.38
N SER A 44 43.42 46.92 29.68
CA SER A 44 42.24 47.48 30.33
C SER A 44 42.35 48.99 30.48
N SER A 45 41.17 49.59 30.66
CA SER A 45 40.88 50.94 31.18
C SER A 45 40.89 52.07 30.14
N LEU A 46 39.70 52.65 29.94
CA LEU A 46 39.44 54.07 30.20
C LEU A 46 37.91 54.26 30.23
N GLN A 47 37.38 54.50 31.43
CA GLN A 47 36.09 55.13 31.62
C GLN A 47 36.16 56.54 31.02
N LYS A 48 35.23 56.87 30.13
CA LYS A 48 34.75 58.23 29.93
C LYS A 48 33.23 58.19 30.00
N GLU A 49 32.71 58.73 31.08
CA GLU A 49 31.35 59.24 31.15
C GLU A 49 31.26 60.42 30.18
N GLU A 50 30.40 60.31 29.17
CA GLU A 50 29.82 61.45 28.47
C GLU A 50 28.30 61.34 28.61
N ASN A 51 27.77 62.10 29.58
CA ASN A 51 26.38 62.52 29.58
C ASN A 51 26.20 63.53 28.46
N GLU A 52 25.76 63.07 27.28
CA GLU A 52 25.06 63.94 26.35
C GLU A 52 23.59 63.51 26.22
N ASN A 53 22.78 64.48 26.60
CA ASN A 53 21.34 64.59 26.56
C ASN A 53 20.80 64.24 25.16
N THR A 54 20.60 62.96 24.88
CA THR A 54 19.72 62.51 23.80
C THR A 54 18.33 62.43 24.38
N SER A 55 17.44 63.30 23.90
CA SER A 55 16.01 63.08 23.97
C SER A 55 15.75 61.63 23.59
N ALA A 56 15.41 60.78 24.56
CA ALA A 56 15.21 59.36 24.34
C ALA A 56 14.15 59.25 23.25
N LYS A 57 14.59 58.93 22.03
CA LYS A 57 13.73 58.84 20.86
C LYS A 57 12.68 57.81 21.25
N ASN A 58 11.44 58.24 21.42
CA ASN A 58 10.36 57.33 21.79
C ASN A 58 10.19 56.34 20.64
N LEU A 59 10.68 55.12 20.82
CA LEU A 59 10.66 54.08 19.81
C LEU A 59 9.39 53.24 19.90
N LYS A 60 8.48 53.52 20.84
CA LYS A 60 7.25 52.76 21.07
C LYS A 60 6.54 52.40 19.76
N GLY A 61 6.15 51.14 19.66
CA GLY A 61 5.39 50.61 18.53
C GLY A 61 6.26 49.86 17.50
N TRP A 62 5.68 49.68 16.32
CA TRP A 62 6.30 48.93 15.23
C TRP A 62 7.47 49.69 14.61
N ASN A 63 8.61 49.02 14.48
CA ASN A 63 9.82 49.55 13.87
C ASN A 63 10.43 48.52 12.92
N THR A 64 11.02 48.99 11.84
CA THR A 64 11.74 48.16 10.86
C THR A 64 13.19 48.61 10.78
N THR A 65 14.13 47.67 10.89
CA THR A 65 15.57 47.93 10.77
C THR A 65 16.21 46.77 10.03
N ASP A 66 16.99 47.07 8.98
CA ASP A 66 17.66 46.08 8.13
C ASP A 66 16.70 44.98 7.61
N GLY A 67 15.48 45.39 7.25
CA GLY A 67 14.43 44.50 6.75
C GLY A 67 13.72 43.66 7.82
N ASN A 68 14.12 43.75 9.10
CA ASN A 68 13.51 43.02 10.20
C ASN A 68 12.51 43.91 10.96
N LYS A 69 11.34 43.37 11.31
CA LYS A 69 10.32 44.05 12.12
C LYS A 69 10.50 43.76 13.61
N TYR A 70 10.30 44.78 14.44
CA TYR A 70 10.38 44.78 15.90
C TYR A 70 9.17 45.54 16.46
N TYR A 71 8.77 45.21 17.70
CA TYR A 71 7.83 46.04 18.46
C TYR A 71 8.48 46.52 19.74
N TYR A 72 8.43 47.82 20.01
CA TYR A 72 8.94 48.41 21.24
C TYR A 72 7.79 48.72 22.20
N THR A 73 7.90 48.25 23.43
CA THR A 73 6.95 48.47 24.53
C THR A 73 7.05 49.91 25.06
N ASP A 74 6.16 50.26 26.00
CA ASP A 74 6.11 51.61 26.61
C ASP A 74 7.41 52.03 27.30
N ASP A 75 8.23 51.08 27.73
CA ASP A 75 9.55 51.29 28.32
C ASP A 75 10.69 51.27 27.29
N ASN A 76 10.38 51.40 25.99
CA ASN A 76 11.31 51.33 24.87
C ASN A 76 12.15 50.05 24.82
N LYS A 77 11.63 48.92 25.33
CA LYS A 77 12.25 47.60 25.18
C LYS A 77 11.63 46.83 24.02
N LYS A 78 12.41 45.97 23.37
CA LYS A 78 11.88 45.06 22.34
C LYS A 78 10.99 43.99 22.98
N ALA A 79 9.81 43.78 22.41
CA ALA A 79 8.95 42.65 22.72
C ALA A 79 9.68 41.32 22.41
N LYS A 80 9.37 40.27 23.19
CA LYS A 80 9.94 38.92 23.08
C LYS A 80 8.85 37.89 23.36
N GLY A 81 8.92 36.74 22.70
CA GLY A 81 7.92 35.69 22.77
C GLY A 81 6.56 36.14 22.24
N TRP A 82 5.50 35.44 22.67
CA TRP A 82 4.12 35.80 22.35
C TRP A 82 3.74 37.15 22.96
N THR A 83 3.36 38.10 22.12
CA THR A 83 2.93 39.45 22.52
C THR A 83 1.61 39.78 21.86
N ASN A 84 0.62 40.22 22.65
CA ASN A 84 -0.65 40.74 22.15
C ASN A 84 -0.51 42.24 21.86
N ILE A 85 -0.84 42.65 20.63
CA ILE A 85 -0.78 44.03 20.16
C ILE A 85 -2.08 44.25 19.38
N ASP A 86 -2.92 45.18 19.85
CA ASP A 86 -4.21 45.52 19.23
C ASP A 86 -5.07 44.27 18.93
N ASP A 87 -5.26 43.42 19.95
CA ASP A 87 -6.03 42.16 19.90
C ASP A 87 -5.48 41.08 18.95
N LYS A 88 -4.25 41.27 18.45
CA LYS A 88 -3.55 40.29 17.60
C LYS A 88 -2.31 39.77 18.28
N TRP A 89 -2.04 38.48 18.12
CA TRP A 89 -0.86 37.84 18.70
C TRP A 89 0.28 37.76 17.69
N TYR A 90 1.48 38.12 18.12
CA TYR A 90 2.72 38.09 17.37
C TYR A 90 3.79 37.35 18.17
N TYR A 91 4.72 36.68 17.50
CA TYR A 91 5.85 36.04 18.17
C TYR A 91 7.17 36.73 17.80
N PHE A 92 7.92 37.15 18.82
CA PHE A 92 9.24 37.74 18.65
C PHE A 92 10.31 36.80 19.19
N ASP A 93 11.37 36.58 18.42
CA ASP A 93 12.49 35.75 18.87
C ASP A 93 13.25 36.39 20.06
N PRO A 94 14.24 35.71 20.68
CA PRO A 94 14.99 36.27 21.79
C PRO A 94 15.73 37.60 21.50
N SER A 95 15.99 37.92 20.23
CA SER A 95 16.57 39.19 19.77
C SER A 95 15.52 40.30 19.58
N GLY A 96 14.23 39.94 19.66
CA GLY A 96 13.07 40.78 19.48
C GLY A 96 12.58 40.88 18.03
N LYS A 97 13.13 40.07 17.12
CA LYS A 97 12.72 40.06 15.71
C LYS A 97 11.40 39.31 15.57
N LEU A 98 10.45 39.90 14.83
CA LEU A 98 9.17 39.27 14.50
C LEU A 98 9.39 38.02 13.64
N LEU A 99 8.80 36.89 14.05
CA LEU A 99 8.75 35.67 13.26
C LEU A 99 7.44 35.56 12.47
N THR A 100 7.53 34.90 11.31
CA THR A 100 6.40 34.57 10.42
C THR A 100 6.53 33.10 10.00
N GLY A 101 5.44 32.49 9.53
CA GLY A 101 5.41 31.07 9.19
C GLY A 101 5.33 30.17 10.42
N TRP A 102 5.91 28.97 10.33
CA TRP A 102 5.92 27.99 11.41
C TRP A 102 6.81 28.43 12.57
N ILE A 103 6.27 28.39 13.78
CA ILE A 103 6.95 28.75 15.02
C ILE A 103 6.86 27.56 15.96
N LEU A 104 8.02 27.03 16.37
CA LEU A 104 8.11 26.08 17.47
C LEU A 104 8.41 26.84 18.75
N ASP A 105 7.47 26.80 19.69
CA ASP A 105 7.63 27.37 21.02
C ASP A 105 7.45 26.25 22.04
N ASP A 106 8.52 26.00 22.80
CA ASP A 106 8.71 24.79 23.62
C ASP A 106 8.52 23.51 22.79
N THR A 107 7.38 22.84 22.93
CA THR A 107 7.03 21.58 22.26
C THR A 107 5.86 21.71 21.30
N LYS A 108 5.37 22.94 21.08
CA LYS A 108 4.13 23.21 20.35
C LYS A 108 4.41 24.02 19.10
N TRP A 109 3.80 23.59 18.00
CA TRP A 109 3.85 24.29 16.73
C TRP A 109 2.69 25.27 16.62
N TYR A 110 3.01 26.47 16.12
CA TYR A 110 2.08 27.53 15.79
C TYR A 110 2.38 28.03 14.37
N TYR A 111 1.45 28.76 13.78
CA TYR A 111 1.69 29.43 12.50
C TYR A 111 1.31 30.91 12.59
N SER A 112 2.18 31.76 12.07
CA SER A 112 1.90 33.17 11.83
C SER A 112 1.85 33.44 10.33
N ASP A 113 0.92 34.29 9.87
CA ASP A 113 0.89 34.69 8.47
C ASP A 113 2.05 35.62 8.08
N SER A 114 2.04 36.10 6.84
CA SER A 114 3.07 36.99 6.30
C SER A 114 3.16 38.35 7.00
N ASN A 115 2.12 38.75 7.75
CA ASN A 115 2.14 39.94 8.60
C ASN A 115 2.63 39.65 10.03
N GLY A 116 2.86 38.38 10.36
CA GLY A 116 3.27 37.91 11.69
C GLY A 116 2.10 37.59 12.62
N GLU A 117 0.86 37.73 12.15
CA GLU A 117 -0.33 37.50 12.96
C GLU A 117 -0.52 35.99 13.18
N LYS A 118 -0.62 35.57 14.45
CA LYS A 118 -0.89 34.18 14.83
C LYS A 118 -2.21 33.72 14.23
N LYS A 119 -2.19 32.55 13.58
CA LYS A 119 -3.37 31.92 13.01
C LYS A 119 -3.99 30.93 13.99
N THR A 120 -5.29 30.73 13.80
CA THR A 120 -6.10 29.68 14.42
C THR A 120 -7.01 29.09 13.33
N GLY A 121 -7.55 27.90 13.56
CA GLY A 121 -8.38 27.17 12.61
C GLY A 121 -7.59 26.61 11.41
N TRP A 122 -8.30 26.44 10.30
CA TRP A 122 -7.76 25.85 9.07
C TRP A 122 -6.77 26.77 8.36
N ILE A 123 -5.62 26.20 7.97
CA ILE A 123 -4.64 26.86 7.09
C ILE A 123 -4.20 25.89 5.99
N THR A 124 -3.83 26.44 4.84
CA THR A 124 -3.30 25.67 3.70
C THR A 124 -1.93 26.22 3.31
N ILE A 125 -0.93 25.35 3.24
CA ILE A 125 0.45 25.68 2.90
C ILE A 125 0.95 24.61 1.93
N ASP A 126 1.46 25.00 0.76
CA ASP A 126 1.99 24.07 -0.25
C ASP A 126 1.04 22.90 -0.58
N ASN A 127 -0.25 23.22 -0.76
CA ASN A 127 -1.36 22.27 -0.98
C ASN A 127 -1.64 21.28 0.16
N LYS A 128 -1.00 21.43 1.32
CA LYS A 128 -1.30 20.67 2.53
C LYS A 128 -2.19 21.48 3.46
N LYS A 129 -3.16 20.80 4.09
CA LYS A 129 -4.06 21.39 5.07
C LYS A 129 -3.60 21.06 6.48
N TYR A 130 -3.68 22.05 7.36
CA TYR A 130 -3.40 21.96 8.79
C TYR A 130 -4.56 22.55 9.57
N TYR A 131 -4.68 22.17 10.83
CA TYR A 131 -5.63 22.78 11.76
C TYR A 131 -4.87 23.28 12.99
N LEU A 132 -5.12 24.53 13.36
CA LEU A 132 -4.65 25.11 14.60
C LEU A 132 -5.83 25.26 15.56
N ASP A 133 -5.69 24.84 16.80
CA ASP A 133 -6.74 24.99 17.80
C ASP A 133 -7.01 26.47 18.14
N GLU A 134 -7.95 26.72 19.06
CA GLU A 134 -8.30 28.09 19.49
C GLU A 134 -7.11 28.82 20.14
N SER A 135 -6.14 28.09 20.69
CA SER A 135 -4.89 28.65 21.23
C SER A 135 -3.82 28.85 20.14
N GLY A 136 -4.04 28.38 18.92
CA GLY A 136 -3.12 28.42 17.78
C GLY A 136 -2.17 27.23 17.70
N ILE A 137 -2.36 26.20 18.55
CA ILE A 137 -1.50 25.02 18.58
C ILE A 137 -1.90 24.10 17.42
N MET A 138 -0.89 23.63 16.68
CA MET A 138 -1.08 22.70 15.58
C MET A 138 -1.60 21.35 16.05
N ALA A 139 -2.70 20.92 15.44
CA ALA A 139 -3.30 19.63 15.65
C ALA A 139 -2.44 18.48 15.13
N THR A 140 -2.46 17.37 15.86
CA THR A 140 -2.01 16.04 15.42
C THR A 140 -3.05 15.00 15.84
N GLY A 141 -3.13 13.87 15.15
CA GLY A 141 -4.11 12.82 15.46
C GLY A 141 -5.54 13.20 15.04
N LEU A 142 -6.54 12.61 15.72
CA LEU A 142 -7.95 12.83 15.42
C LEU A 142 -8.42 14.17 15.99
N VAL A 143 -9.04 15.00 15.16
CA VAL A 143 -9.64 16.27 15.56
C VAL A 143 -11.07 16.34 15.06
N LYS A 144 -11.98 16.70 15.97
CA LYS A 144 -13.36 17.01 15.62
C LYS A 144 -13.51 18.52 15.46
N ASP A 145 -13.87 18.95 14.25
CA ASP A 145 -14.23 20.33 13.93
C ASP A 145 -15.70 20.36 13.52
N LYS A 146 -16.55 20.93 14.39
CA LYS A 146 -18.02 20.89 14.28
C LYS A 146 -18.52 19.44 14.19
N ASP A 147 -19.20 19.09 13.10
CA ASP A 147 -19.78 17.77 12.87
C ASP A 147 -18.80 16.79 12.21
N ASN A 148 -17.65 17.27 11.73
CA ASN A 148 -16.69 16.47 10.99
C ASN A 148 -15.49 16.08 11.85
N THR A 149 -14.94 14.90 11.58
CA THR A 149 -13.69 14.42 12.20
C THR A 149 -12.61 14.29 11.12
N TYR A 150 -11.40 14.73 11.44
CA TYR A 150 -10.23 14.73 10.56
C TYR A 150 -9.08 14.02 11.24
N LEU A 151 -8.12 13.52 10.46
CA LEU A 151 -6.90 12.91 10.99
C LEU A 151 -5.69 13.70 10.50
N PHE A 152 -4.76 13.99 11.41
CA PHE A 152 -3.51 14.68 11.11
C PHE A 152 -2.32 13.81 11.49
N ASN A 153 -1.25 13.81 10.69
CA ASN A 153 0.00 13.13 11.05
C ASN A 153 0.79 13.93 12.09
N ASN A 154 1.95 13.42 12.53
CA ASN A 154 2.79 14.09 13.54
C ASN A 154 3.39 15.42 13.07
N SER A 155 3.45 15.65 11.75
CA SER A 155 3.86 16.92 11.15
C SER A 155 2.67 17.88 10.96
N GLY A 156 1.46 17.48 11.37
CA GLY A 156 0.23 18.26 11.23
C GLY A 156 -0.41 18.20 9.85
N ASP A 157 0.09 17.39 8.92
CA ASP A 157 -0.54 17.25 7.60
C ASP A 157 -1.85 16.48 7.75
N MET A 158 -2.94 17.02 7.22
CA MET A 158 -4.23 16.33 7.14
C MET A 158 -4.12 15.07 6.25
N LEU A 159 -4.64 13.95 6.73
CA LEU A 159 -4.60 12.66 6.08
C LEU A 159 -5.95 12.30 5.44
N THR A 160 -5.88 11.57 4.32
CA THR A 160 -7.03 11.04 3.57
C THR A 160 -6.84 9.54 3.28
N GLY A 161 -7.88 8.87 2.81
CA GLY A 161 -7.92 7.45 2.46
C GLY A 161 -8.03 6.50 3.66
N TRP A 162 -7.74 5.22 3.42
CA TRP A 162 -7.72 4.18 4.44
C TRP A 162 -6.58 4.37 5.44
N LYS A 163 -6.90 4.29 6.74
CA LYS A 163 -5.93 4.40 7.85
C LYS A 163 -6.21 3.38 8.93
N LEU A 164 -5.18 2.62 9.29
CA LEU A 164 -5.16 1.78 10.48
C LEU A 164 -4.68 2.65 11.65
N LEU A 165 -5.52 2.81 12.67
CA LEU A 165 -5.18 3.60 13.86
C LEU A 165 -4.61 2.70 14.97
N SER A 166 -4.05 3.32 16.01
CA SER A 166 -3.39 2.64 17.14
C SER A 166 -4.30 1.70 17.92
N ASN A 167 -5.62 1.84 17.81
CA ASN A 167 -6.61 0.90 18.35
C ASN A 167 -6.81 -0.36 17.48
N ASN A 168 -5.95 -0.56 16.48
CA ASN A 168 -5.97 -1.68 15.53
C ASN A 168 -7.29 -1.79 14.73
N LYS A 169 -7.92 -0.65 14.45
CA LYS A 169 -9.12 -0.57 13.61
C LYS A 169 -8.85 0.30 12.38
N TRP A 170 -9.47 -0.08 11.27
CA TRP A 170 -9.44 0.67 10.02
C TRP A 170 -10.51 1.76 10.00
N TYR A 171 -10.15 2.91 9.45
CA TYR A 171 -11.00 4.08 9.21
C TYR A 171 -10.76 4.55 7.78
N TYR A 172 -11.71 5.28 7.22
CA TYR A 172 -11.55 5.91 5.91
C TYR A 172 -11.80 7.41 6.03
N PHE A 173 -10.92 8.22 5.45
CA PHE A 173 -11.06 9.67 5.37
C PHE A 173 -11.26 10.05 3.90
N ASN A 174 -12.31 10.80 3.60
CA ASN A 174 -12.60 11.27 2.24
C ASN A 174 -11.50 12.22 1.74
N GLU A 175 -11.53 12.56 0.44
CA GLU A 175 -10.55 13.48 -0.15
C GLU A 175 -10.56 14.88 0.48
N ASP A 176 -11.72 15.31 1.00
CA ASP A 176 -11.85 16.57 1.75
C ASP A 176 -11.33 16.47 3.20
N GLY A 177 -10.88 15.29 3.63
CA GLY A 177 -10.36 14.97 4.96
C GLY A 177 -11.40 14.49 5.96
N THR A 178 -12.69 14.53 5.63
CA THR A 178 -13.74 14.13 6.57
C THR A 178 -13.75 12.60 6.78
N MET A 179 -13.88 12.16 8.02
CA MET A 179 -14.01 10.74 8.36
C MET A 179 -15.32 10.18 7.82
N LYS A 180 -15.25 9.08 7.08
CA LYS A 180 -16.40 8.39 6.50
C LYS A 180 -17.09 7.50 7.53
N THR A 181 -18.42 7.57 7.56
CA THR A 181 -19.32 6.66 8.26
C THR A 181 -20.38 6.13 7.28
N GLY A 182 -21.06 5.06 7.67
CA GLY A 182 -22.10 4.39 6.89
C GLY A 182 -21.57 3.56 5.72
N TRP A 183 -22.45 3.33 4.74
CA TRP A 183 -22.13 2.59 3.52
C TRP A 183 -21.11 3.33 2.66
N PHE A 184 -20.16 2.57 2.14
CA PHE A 184 -19.03 3.09 1.38
C PHE A 184 -18.67 2.13 0.25
N ILE A 185 -18.33 2.65 -0.93
CA ILE A 185 -17.82 1.86 -2.05
C ILE A 185 -16.42 2.36 -2.38
N SER A 186 -15.46 1.45 -2.44
CA SER A 186 -14.07 1.72 -2.80
C SER A 186 -13.58 0.57 -3.68
N ASN A 187 -13.02 0.89 -4.84
CA ASN A 187 -12.48 -0.10 -5.80
C ASN A 187 -13.51 -1.22 -6.10
N ASN A 188 -14.74 -0.84 -6.42
CA ASN A 188 -15.88 -1.75 -6.69
C ASN A 188 -16.29 -2.69 -5.53
N LEU A 189 -15.68 -2.56 -4.35
CA LEU A 189 -16.06 -3.30 -3.15
C LEU A 189 -16.89 -2.41 -2.22
N LYS A 190 -17.90 -3.01 -1.58
CA LYS A 190 -18.81 -2.31 -0.66
C LYS A 190 -18.41 -2.59 0.78
N TYR A 191 -18.37 -1.55 1.61
CA TYR A 191 -17.94 -1.56 3.00
C TYR A 191 -19.00 -0.87 3.87
N TYR A 192 -18.92 -1.08 5.18
CA TYR A 192 -19.67 -0.31 6.16
C TYR A 192 -18.76 0.21 7.27
N LEU A 193 -18.66 1.53 7.40
CA LEU A 193 -17.95 2.21 8.46
C LEU A 193 -18.97 2.52 9.56
N LYS A 194 -18.74 2.06 10.78
CA LYS A 194 -19.66 2.29 11.90
C LYS A 194 -19.74 3.77 12.28
N GLU A 195 -20.65 4.12 13.18
CA GLU A 195 -20.79 5.51 13.67
C GLU A 195 -19.50 6.04 14.32
N ASP A 196 -18.73 5.16 14.97
CA ASP A 196 -17.42 5.50 15.52
C ASP A 196 -16.34 5.67 14.43
N GLY A 197 -16.68 5.48 13.15
CA GLY A 197 -15.80 5.54 11.99
C GLY A 197 -15.08 4.23 11.68
N SER A 198 -15.13 3.24 12.58
CA SER A 198 -14.36 2.02 12.38
C SER A 198 -15.03 1.07 11.38
N MET A 199 -14.21 0.47 10.52
CA MET A 199 -14.63 -0.49 9.50
C MET A 199 -15.23 -1.75 10.13
N SER A 200 -16.34 -2.19 9.56
CA SER A 200 -17.02 -3.41 9.96
C SER A 200 -16.35 -4.66 9.39
N THR A 201 -16.33 -5.72 10.18
CA THR A 201 -15.96 -7.08 9.78
C THR A 201 -16.93 -8.08 10.43
N GLY A 202 -17.00 -9.29 9.89
CA GLY A 202 -17.93 -10.32 10.36
C GLY A 202 -19.40 -9.97 10.12
N TRP A 203 -20.27 -10.61 10.91
CA TRP A 203 -21.71 -10.35 10.90
C TRP A 203 -22.03 -8.98 11.50
N GLN A 204 -22.85 -8.20 10.80
CA GLN A 204 -23.37 -6.92 11.25
C GLN A 204 -24.86 -6.80 10.93
N THR A 205 -25.63 -6.30 11.88
CA THR A 205 -27.03 -5.92 11.63
C THR A 205 -27.08 -4.43 11.35
N ILE A 206 -27.51 -4.05 10.15
CA ILE A 206 -27.60 -2.68 9.67
C ILE A 206 -29.02 -2.46 9.15
N ASP A 207 -29.73 -1.47 9.70
CA ASP A 207 -31.13 -1.16 9.36
C ASP A 207 -32.06 -2.39 9.42
N GLY A 208 -31.88 -3.25 10.43
CA GLY A 208 -32.68 -4.45 10.65
C GLY A 208 -32.40 -5.61 9.69
N LYS A 209 -31.35 -5.52 8.87
CA LYS A 209 -30.89 -6.60 7.99
C LYS A 209 -29.50 -7.05 8.40
N ASP A 210 -29.25 -8.35 8.31
CA ASP A 210 -27.93 -8.92 8.60
C ASP A 210 -27.07 -8.96 7.34
N TYR A 211 -25.81 -8.56 7.48
CA TYR A 211 -24.79 -8.53 6.44
C TYR A 211 -23.54 -9.23 6.96
N TYR A 212 -22.75 -9.80 6.07
CA TYR A 212 -21.44 -10.34 6.43
C TYR A 212 -20.33 -9.63 5.66
N PHE A 213 -19.37 -9.08 6.39
CA PHE A 213 -18.16 -8.47 5.86
C PHE A 213 -16.97 -9.40 6.13
N ASN A 214 -16.11 -9.61 5.14
CA ASN A 214 -14.91 -10.42 5.34
C ASN A 214 -13.87 -9.69 6.22
N LYS A 215 -12.69 -10.30 6.44
CA LYS A 215 -11.63 -9.70 7.26
C LYS A 215 -11.06 -8.40 6.69
N SER A 216 -11.11 -8.20 5.37
CA SER A 216 -10.74 -6.92 4.74
C SER A 216 -11.84 -5.88 4.81
N GLY A 217 -13.00 -6.22 5.37
CA GLY A 217 -14.18 -5.35 5.51
C GLY A 217 -15.07 -5.27 4.29
N ALA A 218 -14.78 -6.03 3.23
CA ALA A 218 -15.62 -6.08 2.05
C ALA A 218 -16.87 -6.92 2.31
N LEU A 219 -18.02 -6.37 1.92
CA LEU A 219 -19.33 -7.01 1.98
C LEU A 219 -19.33 -8.25 1.10
N ARG A 220 -19.91 -9.34 1.61
CA ARG A 220 -20.14 -10.57 0.85
C ARG A 220 -21.56 -10.61 0.30
N SER A 221 -21.72 -11.35 -0.79
CA SER A 221 -23.00 -11.72 -1.40
C SER A 221 -22.94 -13.18 -1.83
N GLY A 222 -24.09 -13.78 -2.14
CA GLY A 222 -24.22 -15.19 -2.48
C GLY A 222 -24.12 -16.13 -1.28
N TRP A 223 -23.90 -17.41 -1.56
CA TRP A 223 -23.70 -18.44 -0.53
C TRP A 223 -22.36 -18.24 0.20
N ILE A 224 -22.39 -18.30 1.53
CA ILE A 224 -21.20 -18.17 2.38
C ILE A 224 -21.21 -19.25 3.48
N GLY A 225 -20.04 -19.82 3.76
CA GLY A 225 -19.82 -20.75 4.88
C GLY A 225 -19.15 -20.03 6.05
N ILE A 226 -19.70 -20.15 7.25
CA ILE A 226 -19.19 -19.55 8.49
C ILE A 226 -19.15 -20.63 9.59
N GLY A 227 -17.96 -21.18 9.83
CA GLY A 227 -17.83 -22.36 10.69
C GLY A 227 -18.53 -23.56 10.04
N LYS A 228 -19.46 -24.19 10.78
CA LYS A 228 -20.29 -25.30 10.26
C LYS A 228 -21.60 -24.85 9.61
N ASP A 229 -21.93 -23.57 9.74
CA ASP A 229 -23.22 -23.04 9.28
C ASP A 229 -23.06 -22.40 7.90
N ILE A 230 -24.08 -22.55 7.06
CA ILE A 230 -24.12 -22.03 5.69
C ILE A 230 -25.26 -21.03 5.57
N PHE A 231 -25.01 -19.90 4.92
CA PHE A 231 -25.98 -18.82 4.73
C PHE A 231 -26.01 -18.39 3.26
N TYR A 232 -27.09 -17.72 2.86
CA TYR A 232 -27.17 -17.02 1.58
C TYR A 232 -27.40 -15.53 1.82
N LEU A 233 -26.60 -14.72 1.14
CA LEU A 233 -26.73 -13.27 1.08
C LEU A 233 -27.21 -12.88 -0.32
N ASP A 234 -28.22 -12.01 -0.40
CA ASP A 234 -28.75 -11.55 -1.69
C ASP A 234 -27.73 -10.68 -2.46
N ASN A 235 -28.10 -10.22 -3.66
CA ASN A 235 -27.23 -9.36 -4.50
C ASN A 235 -26.88 -8.02 -3.84
N ASN A 236 -27.61 -7.61 -2.79
CA ASN A 236 -27.31 -6.42 -1.99
C ASN A 236 -26.52 -6.76 -0.71
N GLY A 237 -26.21 -8.05 -0.50
CA GLY A 237 -25.48 -8.60 0.63
C GLY A 237 -26.34 -8.92 1.86
N ALA A 238 -27.66 -8.77 1.79
CA ALA A 238 -28.53 -9.00 2.94
C ALA A 238 -28.82 -10.50 3.12
N LYS A 239 -28.74 -10.99 4.36
CA LYS A 239 -29.01 -12.38 4.71
C LYS A 239 -30.46 -12.75 4.41
N VAL A 240 -30.63 -13.87 3.75
CA VAL A 240 -31.93 -14.45 3.42
C VAL A 240 -32.29 -15.50 4.48
N THR A 241 -33.55 -15.49 4.93
CA THR A 241 -34.12 -16.51 5.85
C THR A 241 -35.44 -17.05 5.27
N ASP A 242 -35.87 -18.22 5.76
CA ASP A 242 -37.19 -18.80 5.50
C ASP A 242 -37.57 -18.92 4.01
N LYS A 243 -36.56 -19.13 3.16
CA LYS A 243 -36.72 -19.18 1.70
C LYS A 243 -35.95 -20.35 1.11
N ALA A 244 -36.45 -20.82 -0.03
CA ALA A 244 -35.73 -21.74 -0.87
C ALA A 244 -34.87 -20.96 -1.88
N ILE A 245 -33.56 -21.21 -1.89
CA ILE A 245 -32.60 -20.66 -2.84
C ILE A 245 -31.91 -21.85 -3.53
N ASP A 246 -31.90 -21.88 -4.86
CA ASP A 246 -31.28 -22.97 -5.64
C ASP A 246 -31.74 -24.40 -5.30
N GLY A 247 -32.96 -24.57 -4.78
CA GLY A 247 -33.51 -25.87 -4.37
C GLY A 247 -33.24 -26.23 -2.91
N TYR A 248 -32.60 -25.33 -2.16
CA TYR A 248 -32.28 -25.49 -0.75
C TYR A 248 -33.05 -24.57 0.17
N THR A 249 -33.54 -25.10 1.28
CA THR A 249 -34.31 -24.32 2.25
C THR A 249 -33.40 -23.73 3.32
N LEU A 250 -33.57 -22.44 3.59
CA LEU A 250 -32.97 -21.76 4.73
C LEU A 250 -33.96 -21.72 5.89
N ASP A 251 -33.49 -21.98 7.12
CA ASP A 251 -34.30 -21.83 8.34
C ASP A 251 -34.55 -20.36 8.70
N SER A 252 -35.23 -20.16 9.83
CA SER A 252 -35.56 -18.83 10.37
C SER A 252 -34.34 -18.02 10.82
N ASN A 253 -33.17 -18.65 10.94
CA ASN A 253 -31.90 -17.98 11.23
C ASN A 253 -31.09 -17.70 9.95
N GLY A 254 -31.58 -18.16 8.79
CA GLY A 254 -30.92 -18.09 7.49
C GLY A 254 -29.91 -19.22 7.25
N LYS A 255 -29.91 -20.25 8.10
CA LYS A 255 -29.01 -21.40 7.96
C LYS A 255 -29.60 -22.38 6.97
N LEU A 256 -28.75 -22.93 6.13
CA LEU A 256 -29.11 -24.05 5.26
C LEU A 256 -29.64 -25.23 6.08
N VAL A 257 -30.83 -25.71 5.72
CA VAL A 257 -31.45 -26.92 6.27
C VAL A 257 -31.34 -28.04 5.25
N LEU A 258 -30.89 -29.18 5.73
CA LEU A 258 -30.67 -30.36 4.90
C LEU A 258 -31.75 -31.40 5.17
N PRO A 259 -32.21 -32.12 4.14
CA PRO A 259 -33.05 -33.31 4.34
C PRO A 259 -32.31 -34.34 5.20
N SER A 260 -33.02 -35.02 6.10
CA SER A 260 -32.50 -35.99 7.08
C SER A 260 -31.70 -37.16 6.49
N ASN A 261 -31.74 -37.32 5.17
CA ASN A 261 -31.16 -38.42 4.39
C ASN A 261 -30.02 -37.95 3.48
N GLN A 262 -29.61 -36.68 3.59
CA GLN A 262 -28.46 -36.11 2.88
C GLN A 262 -27.39 -35.75 3.91
N THR A 263 -26.14 -36.18 3.68
CA THR A 263 -24.97 -35.62 4.37
C THR A 263 -24.90 -34.11 4.14
N GLU A 264 -24.27 -33.35 5.04
CA GLU A 264 -23.95 -31.94 4.78
C GLU A 264 -23.49 -31.77 3.33
N PRO A 265 -24.20 -31.01 2.48
CA PRO A 265 -23.69 -30.69 1.17
C PRO A 265 -22.43 -29.91 1.48
N ASP A 266 -21.32 -30.55 1.16
CA ASP A 266 -20.05 -29.88 1.08
C ASP A 266 -20.29 -28.69 0.15
N ILE A 267 -20.28 -27.48 0.70
CA ILE A 267 -20.67 -26.29 -0.05
C ILE A 267 -19.73 -26.08 -1.23
N ASP A 268 -18.54 -26.67 -1.17
CA ASP A 268 -17.53 -26.70 -2.23
C ASP A 268 -17.89 -27.66 -3.39
N LEU A 269 -18.91 -28.52 -3.23
CA LEU A 269 -19.42 -29.47 -4.24
C LEU A 269 -20.66 -28.97 -5.00
N TYR A 270 -21.35 -27.93 -4.50
CA TYR A 270 -22.53 -27.37 -5.17
C TYR A 270 -22.22 -26.29 -6.21
N PHE A 271 -21.04 -25.65 -6.11
CA PHE A 271 -20.56 -24.70 -7.12
C PHE A 271 -20.01 -25.35 -8.39
N THR A 272 -19.77 -26.66 -8.39
CA THR A 272 -19.31 -27.41 -9.58
C THR A 272 -20.45 -27.82 -10.52
N ASN A 273 -21.69 -27.96 -10.02
CA ASN A 273 -22.73 -28.69 -10.75
C ASN A 273 -23.86 -27.85 -11.37
N LYS A 274 -23.78 -26.51 -11.36
CA LYS A 274 -24.80 -25.69 -12.05
C LYS A 274 -24.32 -24.87 -13.25
N ASN A 275 -23.06 -25.05 -13.67
CA ASN A 275 -22.60 -24.58 -14.98
C ASN A 275 -22.02 -25.68 -15.87
N ILE A 276 -22.15 -26.97 -15.55
CA ILE A 276 -21.80 -28.02 -16.52
C ILE A 276 -22.66 -29.27 -16.32
N ASN A 277 -23.32 -29.72 -17.39
CA ASN A 277 -23.63 -31.14 -17.58
C ASN A 277 -22.31 -31.92 -17.55
N ILE A 278 -21.94 -32.55 -16.44
CA ILE A 278 -20.86 -33.53 -16.42
C ILE A 278 -21.36 -34.81 -15.76
N ASN A 279 -21.58 -35.80 -16.61
CA ASN A 279 -21.42 -37.20 -16.28
C ASN A 279 -20.16 -37.38 -15.44
N THR A 280 -20.31 -37.94 -14.24
CA THR A 280 -19.20 -38.42 -13.43
C THR A 280 -18.53 -39.61 -14.12
N GLU A 281 -17.73 -39.33 -15.13
CA GLU A 281 -16.66 -40.19 -15.63
C GLU A 281 -15.50 -39.25 -15.98
N GLU A 282 -14.34 -39.53 -15.39
CA GLU A 282 -13.00 -39.09 -15.77
C GLU A 282 -12.94 -37.99 -16.86
N CYS A 283 -12.47 -36.79 -16.50
CA CYS A 283 -11.96 -35.84 -17.49
C CYS A 283 -10.61 -36.33 -18.06
N ASP A 284 -10.66 -37.45 -18.77
CA ASP A 284 -9.89 -37.68 -19.97
C ASP A 284 -10.57 -36.85 -21.06
N TYR A 285 -10.02 -35.67 -21.37
CA TYR A 285 -10.47 -34.87 -22.50
C TYR A 285 -10.12 -35.62 -23.79
N LYS A 286 -10.96 -36.55 -24.22
CA LYS A 286 -10.88 -37.14 -25.56
C LYS A 286 -11.70 -36.28 -26.52
N SER A 287 -11.11 -35.17 -26.96
CA SER A 287 -11.55 -34.55 -28.21
C SER A 287 -11.29 -35.52 -29.35
N LYS A 288 -12.32 -35.79 -30.13
CA LYS A 288 -12.22 -36.36 -31.48
C LYS A 288 -11.35 -35.44 -32.34
N ASN A 289 -10.04 -35.66 -32.34
CA ASN A 289 -9.11 -35.48 -33.46
C ASN A 289 -7.70 -35.86 -32.99
N LYS A 290 -7.03 -36.71 -33.78
CA LYS A 290 -5.70 -37.28 -33.52
C LYS A 290 -4.63 -36.21 -33.25
N GLY A 291 -4.01 -36.28 -32.08
CA GLY A 291 -2.79 -35.57 -31.70
C GLY A 291 -2.69 -35.55 -30.19
N ILE A 292 -1.59 -36.04 -29.62
CA ILE A 292 -1.40 -36.31 -28.19
C ILE A 292 -1.71 -35.04 -27.36
N GLN A 293 -2.79 -35.05 -26.57
CA GLN A 293 -3.06 -33.97 -25.63
C GLN A 293 -2.16 -34.12 -24.41
N GLU A 294 -1.31 -33.14 -24.18
CA GLU A 294 -0.66 -32.96 -22.88
C GLU A 294 -1.74 -32.71 -21.83
N SER A 295 -1.66 -33.43 -20.71
CA SER A 295 -2.57 -33.21 -19.59
C SER A 295 -2.35 -31.81 -19.03
N VAL A 296 -3.44 -31.04 -18.97
CA VAL A 296 -3.48 -29.69 -18.40
C VAL A 296 -4.03 -29.70 -16.98
N PHE A 297 -3.68 -28.70 -16.17
CA PHE A 297 -4.16 -28.51 -14.81
C PHE A 297 -4.50 -27.06 -14.51
N LYS A 298 -5.45 -26.84 -13.59
CA LYS A 298 -5.90 -25.50 -13.19
C LYS A 298 -4.85 -24.79 -12.35
N GLY A 299 -4.66 -23.51 -12.62
CA GLY A 299 -3.84 -22.61 -11.84
C GLY A 299 -4.51 -21.26 -11.60
N ILE A 300 -3.83 -20.45 -10.82
CA ILE A 300 -4.15 -19.04 -10.57
C ILE A 300 -2.84 -18.26 -10.44
N ASP A 301 -2.91 -16.96 -10.63
CA ASP A 301 -1.87 -16.03 -10.19
C ASP A 301 -2.40 -14.99 -9.21
N ILE A 302 -1.56 -14.66 -8.22
CA ILE A 302 -1.91 -13.78 -7.10
C ILE A 302 -0.79 -12.79 -6.81
N SER A 303 -1.16 -11.68 -6.19
CA SER A 303 -0.29 -10.59 -5.75
C SER A 303 -0.79 -9.96 -4.45
N ASN A 304 -0.11 -8.90 -4.01
CA ASN A 304 -0.52 -8.03 -2.92
C ASN A 304 -1.94 -7.43 -3.06
N HIS A 305 -2.53 -7.48 -4.25
CA HIS A 305 -3.91 -7.03 -4.49
C HIS A 305 -4.96 -8.01 -3.97
N ASN A 306 -4.66 -9.31 -3.87
CA ASN A 306 -5.64 -10.32 -3.44
C ASN A 306 -5.79 -10.39 -1.91
N GLY A 307 -4.81 -9.87 -1.16
CA GLY A 307 -4.81 -9.89 0.30
C GLY A 307 -4.67 -11.30 0.88
N TYR A 308 -5.50 -11.65 1.87
CA TYR A 308 -5.46 -12.96 2.52
C TYR A 308 -5.98 -14.07 1.58
N VAL A 309 -5.24 -15.18 1.53
CA VAL A 309 -5.58 -16.38 0.74
C VAL A 309 -5.65 -17.62 1.64
N ASP A 310 -6.77 -18.34 1.59
CA ASP A 310 -6.91 -19.67 2.18
C ASP A 310 -6.52 -20.75 1.16
N PHE A 311 -5.28 -21.22 1.24
CA PHE A 311 -4.75 -22.19 0.29
C PHE A 311 -5.35 -23.60 0.40
N ASN A 312 -5.97 -23.95 1.53
CA ASN A 312 -6.70 -25.22 1.64
C ASN A 312 -7.98 -25.16 0.81
N ALA A 313 -8.71 -24.05 0.88
CA ALA A 313 -9.88 -23.81 0.04
C ALA A 313 -9.50 -23.73 -1.46
N VAL A 314 -8.40 -23.05 -1.79
CA VAL A 314 -7.86 -23.02 -3.17
C VAL A 314 -7.55 -24.43 -3.68
N LYS A 315 -6.91 -25.27 -2.86
CA LYS A 315 -6.63 -26.68 -3.20
C LYS A 315 -7.90 -27.50 -3.41
N GLN A 316 -8.91 -27.30 -2.54
CA GLN A 316 -10.20 -27.98 -2.61
C GLN A 316 -11.01 -27.56 -3.85
N ALA A 317 -10.89 -26.29 -4.28
CA ALA A 317 -11.44 -25.79 -5.54
C ALA A 317 -10.79 -26.41 -6.80
N GLY A 318 -9.85 -27.33 -6.63
CA GLY A 318 -9.22 -28.07 -7.71
C GLY A 318 -8.00 -27.38 -8.33
N ILE A 319 -7.59 -26.22 -7.80
CA ILE A 319 -6.36 -25.55 -8.21
C ILE A 319 -5.16 -26.44 -7.87
N LYS A 320 -4.21 -26.53 -8.80
CA LYS A 320 -2.98 -27.33 -8.67
C LYS A 320 -1.73 -26.48 -8.64
N ALA A 321 -1.75 -25.30 -9.23
CA ALA A 321 -0.62 -24.39 -9.34
C ALA A 321 -1.00 -22.96 -8.93
N VAL A 322 -0.08 -22.27 -8.27
CA VAL A 322 -0.22 -20.87 -7.89
C VAL A 322 1.04 -20.10 -8.27
N TYR A 323 0.91 -19.11 -9.14
CA TYR A 323 1.94 -18.10 -9.35
C TYR A 323 1.75 -16.96 -8.35
N MET A 324 2.85 -16.48 -7.76
CA MET A 324 2.86 -15.35 -6.85
C MET A 324 3.74 -14.24 -7.39
N LYS A 325 3.26 -13.00 -7.38
CA LYS A 325 4.12 -11.85 -7.66
C LYS A 325 5.24 -11.83 -6.62
N ALA A 326 6.48 -11.82 -7.08
CA ALA A 326 7.64 -11.69 -6.19
C ALA A 326 8.14 -10.26 -6.13
N SER A 327 8.21 -9.60 -7.29
CA SER A 327 8.72 -8.24 -7.40
C SER A 327 8.18 -7.51 -8.63
N GLU A 328 8.35 -6.19 -8.62
CA GLU A 328 8.03 -5.28 -9.72
C GLU A 328 9.11 -4.21 -9.79
N SER A 329 9.54 -3.86 -11.00
CA SER A 329 10.63 -2.89 -11.17
C SER A 329 11.87 -3.30 -10.36
N ASP A 330 12.76 -2.37 -10.06
CA ASP A 330 14.01 -2.64 -9.35
C ASP A 330 13.90 -2.41 -7.82
N TYR A 331 12.71 -2.10 -7.31
CA TYR A 331 12.52 -1.71 -5.92
C TYR A 331 11.36 -2.40 -5.19
N PHE A 332 10.30 -2.82 -5.89
CA PHE A 332 9.12 -3.36 -5.21
C PHE A 332 9.27 -4.86 -4.99
N VAL A 333 9.04 -5.28 -3.74
CA VAL A 333 8.96 -6.69 -3.32
C VAL A 333 7.57 -6.93 -2.76
N ASP A 334 6.89 -7.96 -3.24
CA ASP A 334 5.57 -8.31 -2.74
C ASP A 334 5.68 -8.90 -1.33
N GLN A 335 5.14 -8.19 -0.34
CA GLN A 335 5.20 -8.56 1.07
C GLN A 335 4.49 -9.89 1.39
N TYR A 336 3.57 -10.35 0.54
CA TYR A 336 2.83 -11.60 0.76
C TYR A 336 3.48 -12.81 0.11
N ALA A 337 4.43 -12.64 -0.80
CA ALA A 337 5.00 -13.74 -1.59
C ALA A 337 5.59 -14.87 -0.73
N GLU A 338 6.26 -14.53 0.37
CA GLU A 338 6.88 -15.51 1.26
C GLU A 338 5.86 -16.31 2.06
N GLU A 339 4.90 -15.64 2.69
CA GLU A 339 3.85 -16.28 3.46
C GLU A 339 2.94 -17.12 2.55
N ASN A 340 2.56 -16.59 1.39
CA ASN A 340 1.75 -17.30 0.40
C ASN A 340 2.45 -18.55 -0.12
N CYS A 341 3.75 -18.48 -0.43
CA CYS A 341 4.51 -19.64 -0.88
C CYS A 341 4.51 -20.76 0.16
N LYS A 342 4.81 -20.40 1.42
CA LYS A 342 4.80 -21.36 2.54
C LYS A 342 3.43 -22.01 2.70
N ASN A 343 2.36 -21.23 2.69
CA ASN A 343 1.01 -21.73 2.93
C ASN A 343 0.49 -22.55 1.74
N ALA A 344 0.78 -22.15 0.50
CA ALA A 344 0.45 -22.90 -0.70
C ALA A 344 1.17 -24.26 -0.75
N LYS A 345 2.47 -24.29 -0.45
CA LYS A 345 3.23 -25.55 -0.34
C LYS A 345 2.66 -26.45 0.75
N ALA A 346 2.31 -25.90 1.92
CA ALA A 346 1.71 -26.66 3.01
C ALA A 346 0.36 -27.29 2.61
N ALA A 347 -0.43 -26.62 1.77
CA ALA A 347 -1.66 -27.15 1.19
C ALA A 347 -1.42 -28.16 0.02
N GLY A 348 -0.16 -28.44 -0.33
CA GLY A 348 0.21 -29.36 -1.40
C GLY A 348 -0.04 -28.80 -2.80
N LEU A 349 0.01 -27.48 -2.99
CA LEU A 349 -0.03 -26.82 -4.29
C LEU A 349 1.37 -26.72 -4.90
N LYS A 350 1.44 -26.69 -6.23
CA LYS A 350 2.65 -26.29 -6.95
C LYS A 350 2.78 -24.78 -6.88
N VAL A 351 3.97 -24.27 -6.60
CA VAL A 351 4.20 -22.84 -6.47
C VAL A 351 5.17 -22.33 -7.52
N GLY A 352 4.88 -21.13 -8.03
CA GLY A 352 5.71 -20.38 -8.96
C GLY A 352 5.77 -18.91 -8.56
N PHE A 353 6.69 -18.19 -9.17
CA PHE A 353 6.83 -16.76 -8.97
C PHE A 353 6.90 -16.01 -10.29
N TYR A 354 6.36 -14.80 -10.32
CA TYR A 354 6.51 -13.90 -11.46
C TYR A 354 7.09 -12.55 -11.05
N HIS A 355 7.72 -11.89 -12.02
CA HIS A 355 8.23 -10.53 -11.93
C HIS A 355 7.52 -9.63 -12.93
N TYR A 356 6.94 -8.54 -12.45
CA TYR A 356 6.31 -7.52 -13.29
C TYR A 356 7.39 -6.58 -13.88
N LEU A 357 7.80 -6.86 -15.11
CA LEU A 357 8.89 -6.17 -15.83
C LEU A 357 8.40 -4.83 -16.35
N THR A 358 8.99 -3.75 -15.86
CA THR A 358 8.62 -2.38 -16.20
C THR A 358 9.70 -1.65 -16.99
N GLY A 359 9.31 -0.60 -17.72
CA GLY A 359 10.24 0.27 -18.45
C GLY A 359 10.91 1.35 -17.59
N THR A 360 10.75 1.33 -16.26
CA THR A 360 11.19 2.41 -15.36
C THR A 360 12.64 2.24 -14.87
N SER A 361 13.22 1.05 -14.99
CA SER A 361 14.58 0.73 -14.55
C SER A 361 15.22 -0.33 -15.45
N SER A 362 16.51 -0.66 -15.21
CA SER A 362 17.23 -1.60 -16.07
C SER A 362 16.66 -3.03 -15.92
N PRO A 363 16.49 -3.80 -17.01
CA PRO A 363 16.02 -5.18 -16.91
C PRO A 363 17.01 -6.08 -16.15
N GLU A 364 18.29 -5.73 -16.07
CA GLU A 364 19.28 -6.46 -15.28
C GLU A 364 19.11 -6.25 -13.77
N ASP A 365 18.82 -5.04 -13.31
CA ASP A 365 18.52 -4.77 -11.89
C ASP A 365 17.23 -5.47 -11.47
N GLN A 366 16.22 -5.43 -12.33
CA GLN A 366 14.96 -6.16 -12.18
C GLN A 366 15.17 -7.68 -12.07
N ALA A 367 15.99 -8.27 -12.94
CA ALA A 367 16.33 -9.69 -12.89
C ALA A 367 17.08 -10.07 -11.59
N ARG A 368 18.00 -9.21 -11.14
CA ARG A 368 18.71 -9.40 -9.86
C ARG A 368 17.74 -9.37 -8.69
N LEU A 369 16.82 -8.38 -8.62
CA LEU A 369 15.83 -8.31 -7.57
C LEU A 369 14.92 -9.55 -7.57
N PHE A 370 14.42 -9.94 -8.74
CA PHE A 370 13.58 -11.13 -8.86
C PHE A 370 14.29 -12.39 -8.37
N TYR A 371 15.54 -12.61 -8.80
CA TYR A 371 16.34 -13.73 -8.31
C TYR A 371 16.51 -13.70 -6.78
N GLN A 372 16.85 -12.54 -6.19
CA GLN A 372 16.98 -12.41 -4.74
C GLN A 372 15.68 -12.75 -4.00
N CYS A 373 14.52 -12.41 -4.57
CA CYS A 373 13.23 -12.71 -3.95
C CYS A 373 12.91 -14.21 -3.90
N ILE A 374 13.42 -15.01 -4.85
CA ILE A 374 12.95 -16.40 -5.04
C ILE A 374 14.03 -17.46 -4.81
N LYS A 375 15.32 -17.13 -4.82
CA LYS A 375 16.44 -18.09 -4.81
C LYS A 375 16.42 -19.12 -3.66
N ASP A 376 15.87 -18.74 -2.50
CA ASP A 376 15.83 -19.57 -1.29
C ASP A 376 14.41 -20.14 -1.03
N LYS A 377 13.47 -19.95 -1.97
CA LYS A 377 12.07 -20.38 -1.84
C LYS A 377 11.83 -21.67 -2.62
N PRO A 378 10.92 -22.55 -2.15
CA PRO A 378 10.43 -23.67 -2.95
C PRO A 378 9.86 -23.17 -4.27
N ASN A 379 10.20 -23.83 -5.37
CA ASN A 379 9.69 -23.48 -6.69
C ASN A 379 9.43 -24.75 -7.51
N ASP A 380 8.19 -24.95 -7.92
CA ASP A 380 7.76 -26.08 -8.75
C ASP A 380 7.47 -25.65 -10.20
N LEU A 381 7.33 -24.35 -10.47
CA LEU A 381 6.98 -23.76 -11.76
C LEU A 381 8.10 -22.83 -12.25
N LYS A 382 8.35 -22.78 -13.56
CA LYS A 382 9.36 -21.89 -14.17
C LYS A 382 9.13 -20.44 -13.71
N PRO A 383 10.14 -19.74 -13.15
CA PRO A 383 10.01 -18.31 -12.84
C PRO A 383 9.57 -17.55 -14.08
N CYS A 384 8.56 -16.70 -13.93
CA CYS A 384 7.95 -16.03 -15.07
C CYS A 384 8.33 -14.54 -15.11
N VAL A 385 8.66 -14.05 -16.29
CA VAL A 385 8.78 -12.61 -16.54
C VAL A 385 7.48 -12.12 -17.19
N ASP A 386 6.76 -11.25 -16.47
CA ASP A 386 5.54 -10.60 -16.92
C ASP A 386 5.91 -9.30 -17.64
N VAL A 387 5.74 -9.26 -18.96
CA VAL A 387 6.32 -8.22 -19.83
C VAL A 387 5.38 -7.04 -19.99
N GLU A 388 5.60 -5.99 -19.19
CA GLU A 388 4.75 -4.80 -19.07
C GLU A 388 5.52 -3.52 -19.45
N VAL A 389 6.24 -3.60 -20.58
CA VAL A 389 7.05 -2.53 -21.16
C VAL A 389 6.44 -2.01 -22.46
N SER A 390 6.94 -0.88 -22.98
CA SER A 390 6.50 -0.39 -24.29
C SER A 390 6.84 -1.38 -25.41
N SER A 391 5.95 -1.49 -26.41
CA SER A 391 6.12 -2.39 -27.56
C SER A 391 7.47 -2.24 -28.27
N SER A 392 7.99 -1.02 -28.39
CA SER A 392 9.27 -0.72 -29.04
C SER A 392 10.49 -1.29 -28.31
N THR A 393 10.38 -1.65 -27.04
CA THR A 393 11.49 -2.12 -26.20
C THR A 393 11.29 -3.56 -25.70
N ALA A 394 10.12 -4.16 -25.92
CA ALA A 394 9.71 -5.47 -25.41
C ALA A 394 10.76 -6.56 -25.62
N LEU A 395 11.18 -6.81 -26.86
CA LEU A 395 12.17 -7.84 -27.17
C LEU A 395 13.50 -7.59 -26.46
N ASN A 396 14.03 -6.35 -26.53
CA ASN A 396 15.32 -6.01 -25.94
C ASN A 396 15.31 -6.17 -24.41
N TYR A 397 14.26 -5.68 -23.74
CA TYR A 397 14.13 -5.77 -22.29
C TYR A 397 13.99 -7.22 -21.84
N THR A 398 13.14 -8.00 -22.51
CA THR A 398 12.91 -9.41 -22.18
C THR A 398 14.18 -10.23 -22.32
N VAL A 399 14.90 -10.10 -23.45
CA VAL A 399 16.17 -10.81 -23.68
C VAL A 399 17.22 -10.45 -22.62
N ARG A 400 17.35 -9.16 -22.28
CA ARG A 400 18.33 -8.71 -21.28
C ARG A 400 18.00 -9.20 -19.87
N PHE A 401 16.72 -9.15 -19.49
CA PHE A 401 16.24 -9.70 -18.23
C PHE A 401 16.56 -11.19 -18.12
N ILE A 402 16.18 -11.98 -19.13
CA ILE A 402 16.41 -13.44 -19.14
C ILE A 402 17.90 -13.77 -19.11
N ASN A 403 18.72 -13.07 -19.89
CA ASN A 403 20.16 -13.28 -19.92
C ASN A 403 20.80 -13.02 -18.55
N GLU A 404 20.39 -11.95 -17.86
CA GLU A 404 20.90 -11.68 -16.52
C GLU A 404 20.40 -12.71 -15.51
N PHE A 405 19.12 -13.07 -15.56
CA PHE A 405 18.55 -14.10 -14.70
C PHE A 405 19.27 -15.45 -14.86
N LYS A 406 19.58 -15.87 -16.10
CA LYS A 406 20.31 -17.12 -16.38
C LYS A 406 21.79 -17.08 -15.97
N LYS A 407 22.39 -15.91 -15.74
CA LYS A 407 23.72 -15.83 -15.09
C LYS A 407 23.64 -16.10 -13.59
N LEU A 408 22.52 -15.76 -12.96
CA LEU A 408 22.29 -15.86 -11.52
C LEU A 408 21.70 -17.23 -11.13
N SER A 409 20.97 -17.87 -12.04
CA SER A 409 20.19 -19.07 -11.77
C SER A 409 20.26 -20.06 -12.94
N ASN A 410 20.23 -21.35 -12.61
CA ASN A 410 20.06 -22.42 -13.59
C ASN A 410 18.60 -22.69 -13.96
N MET A 411 17.63 -22.07 -13.26
CA MET A 411 16.20 -22.25 -13.52
C MET A 411 15.82 -21.86 -14.95
N ASP A 412 14.95 -22.64 -15.59
CA ASP A 412 14.35 -22.26 -16.87
C ASP A 412 13.25 -21.23 -16.67
N VAL A 413 13.08 -20.34 -17.65
CA VAL A 413 12.24 -19.15 -17.54
C VAL A 413 10.99 -19.28 -18.42
N CYS A 414 9.87 -18.82 -17.89
CA CYS A 414 8.64 -18.59 -18.63
C CYS A 414 8.48 -17.09 -18.95
N ILE A 415 7.85 -16.78 -20.08
CA ILE A 415 7.46 -15.42 -20.47
C ILE A 415 5.94 -15.33 -20.39
N TYR A 416 5.44 -14.34 -19.66
CA TYR A 416 4.03 -14.00 -19.62
C TYR A 416 3.77 -12.71 -20.41
N THR A 417 2.71 -12.75 -21.23
CA THR A 417 2.25 -11.62 -22.04
C THR A 417 0.83 -11.89 -22.57
N TYR A 418 0.25 -10.97 -23.33
CA TYR A 418 -1.08 -11.14 -23.94
C TYR A 418 -1.02 -11.26 -25.47
N THR A 419 -2.04 -11.89 -26.07
CA THR A 419 -2.10 -12.26 -27.49
C THR A 419 -1.63 -11.19 -28.47
N ASN A 420 -2.10 -9.94 -28.32
CA ASN A 420 -1.76 -8.88 -29.27
C ASN A 420 -0.32 -8.38 -29.11
N PHE A 421 0.26 -8.52 -27.92
CA PHE A 421 1.62 -8.05 -27.61
C PHE A 421 2.70 -9.01 -28.09
N ILE A 422 2.35 -10.29 -28.31
CA ILE A 422 3.27 -11.32 -28.82
C ILE A 422 3.98 -10.89 -30.10
N ASN A 423 3.34 -10.08 -30.94
CA ASN A 423 3.89 -9.56 -32.20
C ASN A 423 5.13 -8.66 -32.01
N ASN A 424 5.45 -8.26 -30.78
CA ASN A 424 6.67 -7.50 -30.47
C ASN A 424 7.89 -8.41 -30.20
N PHE A 425 7.74 -9.73 -30.31
CA PHE A 425 8.81 -10.71 -30.12
C PHE A 425 9.17 -11.43 -31.43
N ASP A 426 10.34 -12.07 -31.45
CA ASP A 426 10.81 -12.89 -32.55
C ASP A 426 11.25 -14.30 -32.07
N SER A 427 11.68 -15.14 -33.02
CA SER A 427 12.07 -16.53 -32.77
C SER A 427 13.22 -16.71 -31.78
N SER A 428 13.95 -15.66 -31.40
CA SER A 428 14.99 -15.75 -30.36
C SER A 428 14.44 -16.13 -29.00
N LEU A 429 13.14 -15.93 -28.76
CA LEU A 429 12.46 -16.31 -27.52
C LEU A 429 11.69 -17.64 -27.61
N SER A 430 11.67 -18.30 -28.79
CA SER A 430 10.85 -19.49 -29.05
C SER A 430 11.18 -20.72 -28.18
N SER A 431 12.37 -20.76 -27.58
CA SER A 431 12.81 -21.84 -26.69
C SER A 431 12.34 -21.69 -25.24
N TYR A 432 11.83 -20.52 -24.85
CA TYR A 432 11.27 -20.27 -23.52
C TYR A 432 9.78 -20.59 -23.51
N SER A 433 9.27 -21.05 -22.37
CA SER A 433 7.85 -21.36 -22.21
C SER A 433 7.00 -20.09 -22.26
N LEU A 434 5.84 -20.15 -22.93
CA LEU A 434 4.89 -19.04 -23.03
C LEU A 434 3.67 -19.26 -22.13
N TRP A 435 3.36 -18.30 -21.28
CA TRP A 435 2.07 -18.17 -20.60
C TRP A 435 1.32 -16.98 -21.22
N GLU A 436 0.23 -17.26 -21.93
CA GLU A 436 -0.48 -16.26 -22.72
C GLU A 436 -1.80 -15.84 -22.06
N ALA A 437 -2.01 -14.55 -21.86
CA ALA A 437 -3.30 -13.99 -21.46
C ALA A 437 -4.20 -13.75 -22.69
N ASN A 438 -5.39 -14.34 -22.65
CA ASN A 438 -6.45 -14.15 -23.63
C ASN A 438 -7.81 -14.39 -22.96
N TYR A 439 -8.51 -13.32 -22.57
CA TYR A 439 -9.77 -13.42 -21.81
C TYR A 439 -10.95 -13.85 -22.69
N ASN A 440 -10.98 -15.12 -23.06
CA ASN A 440 -12.01 -15.73 -23.89
C ASN A 440 -12.90 -16.73 -23.15
N ASP A 441 -12.70 -16.86 -21.83
CA ASP A 441 -13.43 -17.77 -20.94
C ASP A 441 -13.39 -19.25 -21.39
N SER A 442 -12.46 -19.61 -22.28
CA SER A 442 -12.30 -20.93 -22.88
C SER A 442 -10.88 -21.46 -22.65
N PRO A 443 -10.65 -22.23 -21.57
CA PRO A 443 -9.34 -22.76 -21.20
C PRO A 443 -8.62 -23.43 -22.38
N PHE A 444 -7.35 -23.09 -22.55
CA PHE A 444 -6.44 -23.56 -23.61
C PHE A 444 -6.94 -23.39 -25.07
N SER A 445 -7.91 -22.51 -25.32
CA SER A 445 -8.35 -22.12 -26.66
C SER A 445 -7.62 -20.85 -27.11
N LEU A 446 -6.41 -21.01 -27.66
CA LEU A 446 -5.55 -19.87 -28.01
C LEU A 446 -5.26 -19.81 -29.52
N PRO A 447 -5.16 -18.61 -30.12
CA PRO A 447 -4.73 -18.46 -31.50
C PRO A 447 -3.27 -18.90 -31.69
N GLY A 448 -2.91 -19.34 -32.88
CA GLY A 448 -1.50 -19.52 -33.24
C GLY A 448 -0.75 -18.18 -33.27
N ASN A 449 0.56 -18.21 -33.05
CA ASN A 449 1.43 -17.04 -33.21
C ASN A 449 2.73 -17.43 -33.92
N SER A 450 3.51 -16.45 -34.38
CA SER A 450 4.71 -16.67 -35.20
C SER A 450 5.98 -17.02 -34.42
N VAL A 451 5.92 -17.03 -33.08
CA VAL A 451 7.11 -17.19 -32.22
C VAL A 451 7.11 -18.55 -31.52
N TRP A 452 5.97 -18.93 -30.93
CA TRP A 452 5.81 -20.15 -30.14
C TRP A 452 4.90 -21.17 -30.83
N ASN A 453 5.41 -22.40 -30.96
CA ASN A 453 4.65 -23.52 -31.52
C ASN A 453 3.70 -24.18 -30.49
N SER A 454 3.93 -23.95 -29.20
CA SER A 454 3.11 -24.42 -28.08
C SER A 454 3.06 -23.36 -26.98
N LYS A 455 2.05 -23.44 -26.10
CA LYS A 455 1.94 -22.59 -24.91
C LYS A 455 2.04 -23.46 -23.67
N ALA A 456 2.73 -22.97 -22.65
CA ALA A 456 2.81 -23.61 -21.34
C ALA A 456 1.63 -23.24 -20.43
N GLY A 457 1.05 -22.05 -20.62
CA GLY A 457 -0.07 -21.55 -19.84
C GLY A 457 -1.03 -20.69 -20.65
N HIS A 458 -2.27 -20.63 -20.18
CA HIS A 458 -3.31 -19.73 -20.67
C HIS A 458 -4.05 -19.09 -19.49
N GLN A 459 -3.94 -17.78 -19.33
CA GLN A 459 -4.82 -17.00 -18.44
C GLN A 459 -6.08 -16.63 -19.23
N TYR A 460 -7.18 -17.33 -18.93
CA TYR A 460 -8.38 -17.30 -19.78
C TYR A 460 -9.47 -16.35 -19.27
N THR A 461 -9.32 -15.81 -18.06
CA THR A 461 -10.21 -14.80 -17.49
C THR A 461 -9.51 -14.09 -16.31
N SER A 462 -9.81 -12.81 -16.12
CA SER A 462 -9.42 -12.01 -14.95
C SER A 462 -10.59 -11.78 -13.97
N GLU A 463 -11.76 -12.32 -14.31
CA GLU A 463 -13.00 -12.13 -13.56
C GLU A 463 -13.42 -13.39 -12.80
N GLY A 464 -12.48 -14.31 -12.59
CA GLY A 464 -12.73 -15.58 -11.94
C GLY A 464 -12.96 -15.46 -10.44
N TYR A 465 -13.55 -16.51 -9.87
CA TYR A 465 -13.79 -16.60 -8.43
C TYR A 465 -13.39 -17.99 -7.92
N ILE A 466 -12.53 -18.01 -6.90
CA ILE A 466 -12.05 -19.23 -6.25
C ILE A 466 -12.31 -19.13 -4.73
N PRO A 467 -12.94 -20.15 -4.11
CA PRO A 467 -13.04 -20.23 -2.66
C PRO A 467 -11.69 -20.02 -1.97
N GLY A 468 -11.69 -19.21 -0.92
CA GLY A 468 -10.48 -18.86 -0.17
C GLY A 468 -9.77 -17.59 -0.63
N ILE A 469 -10.20 -16.97 -1.74
CA ILE A 469 -9.68 -15.69 -2.22
C ILE A 469 -10.81 -14.65 -2.28
N GLY A 470 -10.53 -13.42 -1.85
CA GLY A 470 -11.48 -12.33 -1.87
C GLY A 470 -11.48 -11.57 -3.19
N GLY A 471 -12.64 -11.45 -3.84
CA GLY A 471 -12.78 -10.67 -5.08
C GLY A 471 -12.56 -11.52 -6.33
N GLN A 472 -12.49 -10.83 -7.47
CA GLN A 472 -12.11 -11.43 -8.75
C GLN A 472 -10.63 -11.79 -8.74
N LEU A 473 -10.28 -12.85 -9.46
CA LEU A 473 -8.89 -13.22 -9.70
C LEU A 473 -8.70 -13.77 -11.11
N ASP A 474 -7.45 -13.75 -11.51
CA ASP A 474 -6.98 -14.38 -12.72
C ASP A 474 -7.02 -15.91 -12.61
N LEU A 475 -7.60 -16.57 -13.61
CA LEU A 475 -7.65 -18.02 -13.68
C LEU A 475 -6.84 -18.53 -14.86
N ASP A 476 -6.06 -19.57 -14.57
CA ASP A 476 -5.14 -20.16 -15.50
C ASP A 476 -5.42 -21.63 -15.75
N VAL A 477 -4.92 -22.08 -16.90
CA VAL A 477 -4.68 -23.48 -17.17
C VAL A 477 -3.26 -23.66 -17.68
N PHE A 478 -2.56 -24.65 -17.16
CA PHE A 478 -1.17 -24.94 -17.49
C PHE A 478 -1.00 -26.37 -17.98
N ASN A 479 -0.05 -26.62 -18.86
CA ASN A 479 0.44 -27.97 -19.18
C ASN A 479 1.75 -28.26 -18.43
N HIS A 480 2.38 -29.39 -18.74
CA HIS A 480 3.60 -29.81 -18.06
C HIS A 480 4.84 -28.98 -18.44
N ASP A 481 4.81 -28.21 -19.54
CA ASP A 481 5.93 -27.33 -19.92
C ASP A 481 6.11 -26.17 -18.94
N ILE A 482 5.12 -25.83 -18.11
CA ILE A 482 5.30 -24.78 -17.09
C ILE A 482 6.16 -25.23 -15.91
N LEU A 483 6.36 -26.53 -15.72
CA LEU A 483 7.03 -27.09 -14.55
C LEU A 483 8.55 -26.90 -14.63
N LEU A 484 9.18 -26.70 -13.47
CA LEU A 484 10.65 -26.59 -13.31
C LEU A 484 11.38 -27.94 -13.37
#